data_AF-A0A1B6KNJ7-F1
#
_entry.id   AF-A0A1B6KNJ7-F1
#
_cell.length_a   1.000
_cell.length_b   1.000
_cell.length_c   1.000
_cell.angle_alpha   90.00
_cell.angle_beta   90.00
_cell.angle_gamma   90.00
#
_symmetry.space_group_name_H-M   'P 1'
#
loop_
_entity.id
_entity.type
_entity.pdbx_description
1 polymer ?
#
loop_
_entity_poly.entity_id
_entity_poly.type
_entity_poly.pdbx_seq_one_letter_code
_entity_poly.pdbx_strand_id
1 'polypeptide(L)'
;PTGEDMAGAVRALTRLQDVYSLSAASLAIGHLPTTHKTSVLTAADCIAVAQHYYARHDFQLATDWLLEALSKVYHDRTCPPGLVLENLFITSCFEGDQDSSTYYLHQLLEQYPLYSPPDHLVLDYNLAITGKCEEISESKKLDKIKSIPELEQEEIDEYHQMCRGPLPTLRGLQCHLVHHNHPHLRLQPFKLEELHLEPPVVIFHDVVSDNEIAHFRKTAFPL
;
A
#
# COMPACT_ATOMS: atom_id res chain seq x y z
N PRO A 1 20.44 -3.93 6.89
CA PRO A 1 19.41 -2.94 6.55
C PRO A 1 19.63 -1.61 7.29
N THR A 2 19.54 -0.49 6.57
CA THR A 2 19.61 0.88 7.10
C THR A 2 18.21 1.44 7.35
N GLY A 3 18.09 2.65 7.91
CA GLY A 3 16.80 3.33 8.06
C GLY A 3 16.10 3.59 6.71
N GLU A 4 16.87 3.73 5.63
CA GLU A 4 16.35 3.90 4.27
C GLU A 4 15.66 2.62 3.76
N ASP A 5 16.23 1.45 4.05
CA ASP A 5 15.63 0.16 3.71
C ASP A 5 14.27 -0.02 4.41
N MET A 6 14.19 0.39 5.68
CA MET A 6 12.95 0.34 6.46
C MET A 6 11.89 1.29 5.87
N ALA A 7 12.25 2.53 5.56
CA ALA A 7 11.35 3.49 4.93
C ALA A 7 10.88 2.99 3.54
N GLY A 8 11.77 2.36 2.76
CA GLY A 8 11.43 1.73 1.50
C GLY A 8 10.44 0.58 1.65
N ALA A 9 10.63 -0.29 2.64
CA ALA A 9 9.73 -1.40 2.93
C ALA A 9 8.34 -0.91 3.38
N VAL A 10 8.29 0.09 4.27
CA VAL A 10 7.03 0.70 4.73
C VAL A 10 6.26 1.30 3.55
N ARG A 11 6.93 2.09 2.69
CA ARG A 11 6.31 2.66 1.47
C ARG A 11 5.76 1.59 0.54
N ALA A 12 6.49 0.49 0.35
CA ALA A 12 6.04 -0.61 -0.50
C ALA A 12 4.81 -1.30 0.10
N LEU A 13 4.81 -1.53 1.42
CA LEU A 13 3.70 -2.15 2.13
C LEU A 13 2.43 -1.28 2.11
N THR A 14 2.56 0.03 2.38
CA THR A 14 1.43 0.96 2.36
C THR A 14 0.87 1.09 0.96
N ARG A 15 1.73 1.08 -0.08
CA ARG A 15 1.27 1.05 -1.47
C ARG A 15 0.46 -0.21 -1.78
N LEU A 16 0.90 -1.39 -1.33
CA LEU A 16 0.13 -2.62 -1.50
C LEU A 16 -1.23 -2.53 -0.79
N GLN A 17 -1.25 -1.97 0.42
CA GLN A 17 -2.49 -1.77 1.17
C GLN A 17 -3.45 -0.84 0.42
N ASP A 18 -2.98 0.32 -0.03
CA ASP A 18 -3.77 1.32 -0.76
C ASP A 18 -4.30 0.72 -2.08
N VAL A 19 -3.43 0.07 -2.86
CA VAL A 19 -3.77 -0.49 -4.17
C VAL A 19 -4.74 -1.65 -4.07
N TYR A 20 -4.62 -2.53 -3.08
CA TYR A 20 -5.44 -3.75 -2.99
C TYR A 20 -6.55 -3.69 -1.93
N SER A 21 -6.72 -2.56 -1.24
CA SER A 21 -7.66 -2.43 -0.11
C SER A 21 -7.49 -3.54 0.93
N LEU A 22 -6.25 -3.83 1.29
CA LEU A 22 -5.94 -4.84 2.30
C LEU A 22 -6.18 -4.26 3.70
N SER A 23 -6.63 -5.08 4.64
CA SER A 23 -6.74 -4.64 6.03
C SER A 23 -5.39 -4.66 6.74
N ALA A 24 -5.18 -3.72 7.66
CA ALA A 24 -4.00 -3.69 8.52
C ALA A 24 -3.84 -5.03 9.26
N ALA A 25 -4.93 -5.59 9.80
CA ALA A 25 -4.98 -6.90 10.44
C ALA A 25 -4.40 -8.03 9.56
N SER A 26 -4.85 -8.13 8.30
CA SER A 26 -4.41 -9.18 7.38
C SER A 26 -2.93 -9.05 7.07
N LEU A 27 -2.46 -7.83 6.83
CA LEU A 27 -1.04 -7.55 6.58
C LEU A 27 -0.19 -7.81 7.83
N ALA A 28 -0.65 -7.42 9.01
CA ALA A 28 0.05 -7.59 10.27
C ALA A 28 0.28 -9.06 10.66
N ILE A 29 -0.63 -9.96 10.29
CA ILE A 29 -0.47 -11.41 10.50
C ILE A 29 0.17 -12.14 9.30
N GLY A 30 0.55 -11.40 8.25
CA GLY A 30 1.17 -11.96 7.05
C GLY A 30 0.22 -12.77 6.16
N HIS A 31 -1.09 -12.48 6.20
CA HIS A 31 -2.10 -13.11 5.38
C HIS A 31 -2.36 -12.31 4.10
N LEU A 32 -1.84 -12.80 2.97
CA LEU A 32 -2.15 -12.27 1.64
C LEU A 32 -3.10 -13.24 0.90
N PRO A 33 -4.01 -12.74 0.05
CA PRO A 33 -4.95 -13.56 -0.71
C PRO A 33 -4.31 -14.67 -1.57
N THR A 34 -3.04 -14.51 -1.95
CA THR A 34 -2.27 -15.45 -2.76
C THR A 34 -1.18 -16.18 -1.95
N THR A 35 -1.63 -17.21 -1.25
CA THR A 35 -0.96 -18.51 -1.02
C THR A 35 0.39 -18.66 -0.32
N HIS A 36 1.05 -17.62 0.20
CA HIS A 36 2.16 -17.81 1.15
C HIS A 36 1.96 -17.00 2.44
N LYS A 37 1.92 -17.69 3.60
CA LYS A 37 2.05 -17.02 4.90
C LYS A 37 3.39 -16.31 4.92
N THR A 38 3.34 -14.99 5.01
CA THR A 38 4.53 -14.15 5.13
C THR A 38 4.89 -13.98 6.60
N SER A 39 6.00 -13.29 6.88
CA SER A 39 6.41 -12.96 8.24
C SER A 39 5.34 -12.14 8.95
N VAL A 40 5.06 -12.49 10.21
CA VAL A 40 4.18 -11.72 11.09
C VAL A 40 4.90 -10.43 11.50
N LEU A 41 4.22 -9.29 11.39
CA LEU A 41 4.75 -7.99 11.80
C LEU A 41 4.74 -7.85 13.32
N THR A 42 5.79 -7.21 13.83
CA THR A 42 5.94 -6.85 15.24
C THR A 42 5.13 -5.60 15.59
N ALA A 43 4.93 -5.33 16.87
CA ALA A 43 4.29 -4.10 17.34
C ALA A 43 5.07 -2.85 16.88
N ALA A 44 6.41 -2.90 16.87
CA ALA A 44 7.24 -1.82 16.34
C ALA A 44 7.07 -1.63 14.82
N ASP A 45 6.94 -2.71 14.04
CA ASP A 45 6.67 -2.62 12.59
C ASP A 45 5.32 -1.95 12.32
N CYS A 46 4.27 -2.30 13.08
CA CYS A 46 2.96 -1.68 12.98
C CYS A 46 3.00 -0.17 13.28
N ILE A 47 3.76 0.26 14.30
CA ILE A 47 3.96 1.70 14.59
C ILE A 47 4.66 2.40 13.43
N ALA A 48 5.69 1.79 12.84
CA ALA A 48 6.42 2.41 11.72
C ALA A 48 5.50 2.63 10.50
N VAL A 49 4.59 1.69 10.24
CA VAL A 49 3.56 1.86 9.20
C VAL A 49 2.55 2.94 9.58
N ALA A 50 2.09 2.97 10.83
CA ALA A 50 1.19 4.01 11.32
C ALA A 50 1.79 5.42 11.20
N GLN A 51 3.06 5.59 11.55
CA GLN A 51 3.78 6.86 11.42
C GLN A 51 3.88 7.32 9.96
N HIS A 52 4.00 6.38 9.01
CA HIS A 52 3.96 6.71 7.59
C HIS A 52 2.59 7.24 7.16
N TYR A 53 1.50 6.62 7.60
CA TYR A 53 0.14 7.11 7.33
C TYR A 53 -0.16 8.43 8.06
N TYR A 54 0.33 8.58 9.29
CA TYR A 54 0.24 9.83 10.05
C TYR A 54 0.91 11.00 9.32
N ALA A 55 2.12 10.78 8.79
CA ALA A 55 2.83 11.79 8.00
C ALA A 55 2.11 12.14 6.68
N ARG A 56 1.25 11.24 6.18
CA ARG A 56 0.37 11.48 5.01
C ARG A 56 -0.99 12.08 5.38
N HIS A 57 -1.22 12.39 6.66
CA HIS A 57 -2.51 12.81 7.21
C HIS A 57 -3.65 11.82 6.93
N ASP A 58 -3.32 10.53 6.81
CA ASP A 58 -4.31 9.45 6.73
C ASP A 58 -4.52 8.83 8.11
N PHE A 59 -5.21 9.57 8.98
CA PHE A 59 -5.36 9.19 10.39
C PHE A 59 -6.18 7.92 10.58
N GLN A 60 -7.13 7.63 9.70
CA GLN A 60 -7.92 6.40 9.76
C GLN A 60 -7.02 5.16 9.61
N LEU A 61 -6.19 5.11 8.56
CA LEU A 61 -5.25 4.00 8.38
C LEU A 61 -4.16 3.99 9.46
N ALA A 62 -3.72 5.17 9.94
CA ALA A 62 -2.78 5.24 11.06
C ALA A 62 -3.37 4.62 12.33
N THR A 63 -4.63 4.92 12.67
CA THR A 63 -5.36 4.33 13.80
C THR A 63 -5.49 2.82 13.62
N ASP A 64 -5.88 2.32 12.45
CA ASP A 64 -5.99 0.88 12.17
C ASP A 64 -4.66 0.14 12.49
N TRP A 65 -3.54 0.70 12.04
CA TRP A 65 -2.21 0.12 12.31
C TRP A 65 -1.80 0.21 13.78
N LEU A 66 -2.17 1.27 14.48
CA LEU A 66 -1.90 1.42 15.90
C LEU A 66 -2.74 0.48 16.76
N LEU A 67 -3.99 0.18 16.36
CA LEU A 67 -4.81 -0.83 17.02
C LEU A 67 -4.18 -2.22 16.87
N GLU A 68 -3.63 -2.54 15.70
CA GLU A 68 -2.85 -3.77 15.51
C GLU A 68 -1.60 -3.79 16.40
N ALA A 69 -0.89 -2.67 16.53
CA ALA A 69 0.24 -2.55 17.45
C ALA A 69 -0.20 -2.77 18.91
N LEU A 70 -1.31 -2.17 19.34
CA LEU A 70 -1.85 -2.30 20.70
C LEU A 70 -2.22 -3.75 21.04
N SER A 71 -2.76 -4.50 20.06
CA SER A 71 -3.08 -5.91 20.24
C SER A 71 -1.83 -6.78 20.48
N LYS A 72 -0.66 -6.34 20.00
CA LYS A 72 0.61 -7.08 20.05
C LYS A 72 1.52 -6.63 21.20
N VAL A 73 1.47 -5.36 21.61
CA VAL A 73 2.49 -4.73 22.49
C VAL A 73 2.66 -5.38 23.87
N TYR A 74 1.65 -6.09 24.38
CA TYR A 74 1.77 -6.82 25.66
C TYR A 74 2.45 -8.18 25.53
N HIS A 75 2.54 -8.73 24.33
CA HIS A 75 3.21 -10.00 24.02
C HIS A 75 4.52 -9.80 23.25
N ASP A 76 4.66 -8.64 22.61
CA ASP A 76 5.79 -8.23 21.81
C ASP A 76 6.56 -7.10 22.50
N ARG A 77 7.82 -7.35 22.87
CA ARG A 77 8.67 -6.40 23.60
C ARG A 77 9.45 -5.45 22.70
N THR A 78 9.12 -5.39 21.41
CA THR A 78 9.79 -4.50 20.45
C THR A 78 9.52 -3.01 20.70
N CYS A 79 8.41 -2.66 21.35
CA CYS A 79 8.10 -1.28 21.74
C CYS A 79 7.33 -1.21 23.08
N PRO A 80 7.39 -0.10 23.83
CA PRO A 80 6.63 0.06 25.07
C PRO A 80 5.16 0.42 24.79
N PRO A 81 4.19 -0.06 25.60
CA PRO A 81 2.76 0.28 25.44
C PRO A 81 2.47 1.78 25.46
N GLY A 82 3.22 2.55 26.25
CA GLY A 82 3.06 4.01 26.33
C GLY A 82 3.24 4.70 24.97
N LEU A 83 4.15 4.22 24.12
CA LEU A 83 4.36 4.78 22.78
C LEU A 83 3.13 4.54 21.89
N VAL A 84 2.52 3.36 21.99
CA VAL A 84 1.31 3.03 21.22
C VAL A 84 0.14 3.91 21.67
N LEU A 85 -0.06 4.04 22.99
CA LEU A 85 -1.14 4.83 23.58
C LEU A 85 -1.01 6.34 23.27
N GLU A 86 0.22 6.88 23.31
CA GLU A 86 0.52 8.26 22.90
C GLU A 86 0.10 8.52 21.45
N ASN A 87 0.52 7.65 20.54
CA ASN A 87 0.19 7.80 19.12
C ASN A 87 -1.32 7.64 18.91
N LEU A 88 -1.95 6.64 19.53
CA LEU A 88 -3.40 6.42 19.44
C LEU A 88 -4.22 7.62 19.90
N PHE A 89 -3.85 8.22 21.04
CA PHE A 89 -4.51 9.42 21.56
C PHE A 89 -4.56 10.54 20.50
N ILE A 90 -3.42 10.83 19.89
CA ILE A 90 -3.30 11.91 18.90
C ILE A 90 -4.03 11.52 17.61
N THR A 91 -3.79 10.32 17.09
CA THR A 91 -4.34 9.89 15.79
C THR A 91 -5.86 9.76 15.83
N SER A 92 -6.43 9.19 16.89
CA SER A 92 -7.90 9.07 17.00
C SER A 92 -8.54 10.45 17.12
N CYS A 93 -7.88 11.41 17.78
CA CYS A 93 -8.39 12.79 17.79
C CYS A 93 -8.34 13.42 16.40
N PHE A 94 -7.26 13.22 15.65
CA PHE A 94 -7.13 13.77 14.30
C PHE A 94 -8.01 13.07 13.27
N GLU A 95 -8.43 11.83 13.55
CA GLU A 95 -9.50 11.14 12.82
C GLU A 95 -10.88 11.77 13.11
N GLY A 96 -11.06 12.32 14.31
CA GLY A 96 -12.29 12.97 14.77
C GLY A 96 -13.01 12.24 15.91
N ASP A 97 -12.45 11.14 16.41
CA ASP A 97 -13.00 10.35 17.51
C ASP A 97 -12.52 10.87 18.87
N GLN A 98 -13.34 11.72 19.47
CA GLN A 98 -13.08 12.30 20.79
C GLN A 98 -13.12 11.26 21.92
N ASP A 99 -14.01 10.28 21.83
CA ASP A 99 -14.24 9.30 22.90
C ASP A 99 -13.05 8.34 22.98
N SER A 100 -12.61 7.79 21.84
CA SER A 100 -11.43 6.93 21.78
C SER A 100 -10.16 7.69 22.18
N SER A 101 -10.00 8.94 21.72
CA SER A 101 -8.89 9.80 22.10
C SER A 101 -8.79 9.95 23.62
N THR A 102 -9.90 10.33 24.25
CA THR A 102 -9.97 10.52 25.69
C THR A 102 -9.68 9.22 26.44
N TYR A 103 -10.20 8.09 25.96
CA TYR A 103 -9.93 6.78 26.51
C TYR A 103 -8.43 6.44 26.49
N TYR A 104 -7.75 6.59 25.36
CA TYR A 104 -6.31 6.29 25.26
C TYR A 104 -5.46 7.23 26.10
N LEU A 105 -5.83 8.52 26.19
CA LEU A 105 -5.16 9.47 27.06
C LEU A 105 -5.28 9.06 28.54
N HIS A 106 -6.49 8.67 28.98
CA HIS A 106 -6.69 8.18 30.34
C HIS A 106 -5.84 6.94 30.62
N GLN A 107 -5.83 5.96 29.72
CA GLN A 107 -4.99 4.77 29.88
C GLN A 107 -3.50 5.10 29.94
N LEU A 108 -3.03 6.03 29.11
CA LEU A 108 -1.64 6.49 29.11
C LEU A 108 -1.25 7.09 30.45
N LEU A 109 -2.07 8.00 30.99
CA LEU A 109 -1.77 8.70 32.25
C LEU A 109 -1.94 7.81 33.48
N GLU A 110 -2.83 6.82 33.44
CA GLU A 110 -2.95 5.81 34.50
C GLU A 110 -1.70 4.93 34.59
N GLN A 111 -1.17 4.49 33.44
CA GLN A 111 0.03 3.64 33.40
C GLN A 111 1.33 4.43 33.57
N TYR A 112 1.35 5.68 33.09
CA TYR A 112 2.54 6.55 33.07
C TYR A 112 2.20 7.95 33.61
N PRO A 113 2.04 8.13 34.94
CA PRO A 113 1.60 9.41 35.53
C PRO A 113 2.56 10.59 35.33
N LEU A 114 3.84 10.32 35.01
CA LEU A 114 4.86 11.32 34.73
C LEU A 114 5.14 11.48 33.23
N TYR A 115 4.23 10.99 32.38
CA TYR A 115 4.36 11.08 30.95
C TYR A 115 4.46 12.54 30.49
N SER A 116 5.38 12.78 29.55
CA SER A 116 5.57 14.06 28.90
C SER A 116 5.86 13.79 27.42
N PRO A 117 5.17 14.47 26.48
CA PRO A 117 5.36 14.23 25.06
C PRO A 117 6.77 14.66 24.62
N PRO A 118 7.39 13.95 23.68
CA PRO A 118 8.65 14.35 23.08
C PRO A 118 8.46 15.61 22.21
N ASP A 119 9.53 16.39 22.02
CA ASP A 119 9.49 17.72 21.38
C ASP A 119 8.70 17.78 20.06
N HIS A 120 8.86 16.75 19.21
CA HIS A 120 8.21 16.68 17.90
C HIS A 120 6.69 16.44 17.95
N LEU A 121 6.16 15.96 19.08
CA LEU A 121 4.72 15.70 19.28
C LEU A 121 4.03 16.72 20.18
N VAL A 122 4.78 17.64 20.82
CA VAL A 122 4.21 18.65 21.74
C VAL A 122 3.07 19.46 21.09
N LEU A 123 3.23 19.86 19.82
CA LEU A 123 2.21 20.64 19.13
C LEU A 123 0.93 19.84 18.92
N ASP A 124 1.05 18.65 18.36
CA ASP A 124 -0.10 17.79 18.06
C ASP A 124 -0.79 17.29 19.34
N TYR A 125 0.00 16.99 20.37
CA TYR A 125 -0.50 16.63 21.71
C TYR A 125 -1.32 17.77 22.34
N ASN A 126 -0.80 19.00 22.33
CA ASN A 126 -1.53 20.15 22.86
C ASN A 126 -2.80 20.46 22.05
N LEU A 127 -2.74 20.28 20.72
CA LEU A 127 -3.89 20.43 19.85
C LEU A 127 -4.98 19.40 20.20
N ALA A 128 -4.61 18.13 20.37
CA ALA A 128 -5.53 17.05 20.73
C ALA A 128 -6.13 17.20 22.15
N ILE A 129 -5.40 17.80 23.09
CA ILE A 129 -5.93 18.08 24.45
C ILE A 129 -6.92 19.25 24.46
N THR A 130 -6.59 20.33 23.76
CA THR A 130 -7.30 21.61 23.92
C THR A 130 -8.37 21.85 22.86
N GLY A 131 -8.19 21.29 21.67
CA GLY A 131 -9.13 21.43 20.57
C GLY A 131 -10.24 20.37 20.62
N LYS A 132 -11.26 20.56 19.78
CA LYS A 132 -12.27 19.54 19.52
C LYS A 132 -11.80 18.66 18.36
N CYS A 133 -11.78 17.35 18.57
CA CYS A 133 -11.29 16.40 17.58
C CYS A 133 -12.04 16.51 16.23
N GLU A 134 -13.36 16.77 16.25
CA GLU A 134 -14.16 16.99 15.02
C GLU A 134 -13.64 18.17 14.18
N GLU A 135 -13.39 19.33 14.81
CA GLU A 135 -12.93 20.54 14.12
C GLU A 135 -11.50 20.36 13.57
N ILE A 136 -10.65 19.65 14.33
CA ILE A 136 -9.27 19.33 13.93
C ILE A 136 -9.27 18.37 12.72
N SER A 137 -10.10 17.33 12.78
CA SER A 137 -10.25 16.33 11.71
C SER A 137 -10.62 17.00 10.39
N GLU A 138 -11.61 17.89 10.40
CA GLU A 138 -12.00 18.64 9.21
C GLU A 138 -10.85 19.49 8.67
N SER A 139 -10.09 20.19 9.53
CA SER A 139 -8.93 20.96 9.07
C SER A 139 -7.85 20.09 8.46
N LYS A 140 -7.51 18.96 9.09
CA LYS A 140 -6.39 18.10 8.67
C LYS A 140 -6.73 17.26 7.43
N LYS A 141 -8.01 17.00 7.15
CA LYS A 141 -8.45 16.33 5.90
C LYS A 141 -8.03 17.11 4.64
N LEU A 142 -7.95 18.44 4.71
CA LEU A 142 -7.47 19.26 3.59
C LEU A 142 -5.98 19.07 3.31
N ASP A 143 -5.21 18.70 4.33
CA ASP A 143 -3.77 18.47 4.24
C ASP A 143 -3.42 17.03 3.83
N LYS A 144 -4.43 16.20 3.49
CA LYS A 144 -4.24 14.79 3.13
C LYS A 144 -3.31 14.64 1.92
N ILE A 145 -2.21 13.92 2.11
CA ILE A 145 -1.22 13.69 1.07
C ILE A 145 -1.63 12.46 0.25
N LYS A 146 -1.78 12.66 -1.07
CA LYS A 146 -2.10 11.59 -2.03
C LYS A 146 -1.04 10.48 -2.01
N SER A 147 -1.46 9.24 -2.26
CA SER A 147 -0.54 8.09 -2.37
C SER A 147 0.43 8.24 -3.54
N ILE A 148 -0.02 8.89 -4.62
CA ILE A 148 0.76 9.20 -5.82
C ILE A 148 0.65 10.72 -6.06
N PRO A 149 1.66 11.52 -5.67
CA PRO A 149 1.58 12.99 -5.72
C PRO A 149 1.31 13.57 -7.11
N GLU A 150 1.76 12.88 -8.15
CA GLU A 150 1.66 13.33 -9.54
C GLU A 150 0.27 13.14 -10.15
N LEU A 151 -0.60 12.34 -9.54
CA LEU A 151 -1.89 11.95 -10.10
C LEU A 151 -3.06 12.65 -9.41
N GLU A 152 -4.13 12.86 -10.17
CA GLU A 152 -5.42 13.23 -9.62
C GLU A 152 -6.10 12.05 -8.93
N GLN A 153 -7.03 12.34 -8.00
CA GLN A 153 -7.69 11.29 -7.22
C GLN A 153 -8.42 10.29 -8.12
N GLU A 154 -9.06 10.77 -9.19
CA GLU A 154 -9.74 9.93 -10.18
C GLU A 154 -8.76 8.98 -10.89
N GLU A 155 -7.56 9.44 -11.25
CA GLU A 155 -6.52 8.61 -11.89
C GLU A 155 -5.96 7.57 -10.92
N ILE A 156 -5.81 7.93 -9.64
CA ILE A 156 -5.40 7.00 -8.58
C ILE A 156 -6.44 5.89 -8.40
N ASP A 157 -7.73 6.26 -8.39
CA ASP A 157 -8.83 5.32 -8.23
C ASP A 157 -8.92 4.36 -9.44
N GLU A 158 -8.74 4.88 -10.66
CA GLU A 158 -8.66 4.06 -11.88
C GLU A 158 -7.45 3.11 -11.83
N TYR A 159 -6.28 3.61 -11.43
CA TYR A 159 -5.07 2.80 -11.24
C TYR A 159 -5.29 1.66 -10.24
N HIS A 160 -5.91 1.95 -9.08
CA HIS A 160 -6.25 0.94 -8.08
C HIS A 160 -7.23 -0.10 -8.63
N GLN A 161 -8.26 0.35 -9.35
CA GLN A 161 -9.25 -0.55 -9.96
C GLN A 161 -8.60 -1.51 -10.97
N MET A 162 -7.73 -0.99 -11.84
CA MET A 162 -6.99 -1.80 -12.83
C MET A 162 -6.09 -2.85 -12.18
N CYS A 163 -5.51 -2.54 -11.00
CA CYS A 163 -4.65 -3.48 -10.29
C CYS A 163 -5.43 -4.58 -9.55
N ARG A 164 -6.67 -4.32 -9.10
CA ARG A 164 -7.48 -5.24 -8.27
C ARG A 164 -8.24 -6.30 -9.05
N GLY A 165 -8.65 -6.01 -10.28
CA GLY A 165 -9.70 -6.78 -10.93
C GLY A 165 -9.59 -6.74 -12.45
N PRO A 166 -10.32 -7.65 -13.13
CA PRO A 166 -10.00 -7.98 -14.49
C PRO A 166 -10.11 -6.72 -15.35
N LEU A 167 -9.09 -6.53 -16.18
CA LEU A 167 -9.11 -5.55 -17.25
C LEU A 167 -10.49 -5.60 -17.92
N PRO A 168 -11.09 -4.44 -18.26
CA PRO A 168 -12.36 -4.44 -18.97
C PRO A 168 -12.27 -5.44 -20.13
N THR A 169 -13.29 -6.30 -20.29
CA THR A 169 -13.30 -7.26 -21.39
C THR A 169 -13.28 -6.46 -22.69
N LEU A 170 -12.10 -6.39 -23.29
CA LEU A 170 -11.88 -5.74 -24.57
C LEU A 170 -12.67 -6.54 -25.59
N ARG A 171 -13.80 -5.96 -26.03
CA ARG A 171 -14.68 -6.58 -27.02
C ARG A 171 -14.09 -6.31 -28.40
N GLY A 172 -14.17 -7.29 -29.27
CA GLY A 172 -13.69 -7.15 -30.65
C GLY A 172 -12.21 -7.46 -30.85
N LEU A 173 -11.51 -7.98 -29.83
CA LEU A 173 -10.19 -8.60 -30.02
C LEU A 173 -10.33 -9.86 -30.86
N GLN A 174 -9.49 -9.99 -31.88
CA GLN A 174 -9.49 -11.14 -32.78
C GLN A 174 -8.12 -11.82 -32.81
N CYS A 175 -8.17 -13.13 -33.03
CA CYS A 175 -7.01 -13.89 -33.49
C CYS A 175 -7.17 -14.07 -35.00
N HIS A 176 -6.18 -13.62 -35.78
CA HIS A 176 -6.23 -13.78 -37.22
C HIS A 176 -4.86 -14.09 -37.83
N LEU A 177 -4.90 -14.61 -39.06
CA LEU A 177 -3.72 -14.88 -39.85
C LEU A 177 -3.38 -13.66 -40.70
N VAL A 178 -2.17 -13.14 -40.54
CA VAL A 178 -1.67 -11.98 -41.29
C VAL A 178 -0.56 -12.39 -42.22
N HIS A 179 -0.67 -11.96 -43.48
CA HIS A 179 0.29 -12.28 -44.53
C HIS A 179 0.78 -11.04 -45.29
N HIS A 180 0.23 -9.85 -45.04
CA HIS A 180 0.59 -8.56 -45.67
C HIS A 180 0.86 -8.62 -47.18
N ASN A 181 0.09 -9.44 -47.88
CA ASN A 181 0.24 -9.69 -49.32
C ASN A 181 1.63 -10.22 -49.78
N HIS A 182 2.47 -10.70 -48.86
CA HIS A 182 3.77 -11.28 -49.18
C HIS A 182 3.60 -12.74 -49.69
N PRO A 183 4.19 -13.13 -50.83
CA PRO A 183 3.99 -14.46 -51.41
C PRO A 183 4.31 -15.61 -50.47
N HIS A 184 5.41 -15.52 -49.71
CA HIS A 184 5.79 -16.56 -48.74
C HIS A 184 4.82 -16.65 -47.55
N LEU A 185 4.33 -15.51 -47.06
CA LEU A 185 3.41 -15.49 -45.92
C LEU A 185 1.98 -15.91 -46.31
N ARG A 186 1.65 -16.00 -47.61
CA ARG A 186 0.39 -16.64 -48.03
C ARG A 186 0.39 -18.15 -47.78
N LEU A 187 1.56 -18.79 -47.82
CA LEU A 187 1.72 -20.21 -47.53
C LEU A 187 1.91 -20.46 -46.03
N GLN A 188 2.57 -19.53 -45.34
CA GLN A 188 2.81 -19.58 -43.89
C GLN A 188 2.53 -18.21 -43.26
N PRO A 189 1.25 -17.88 -42.99
CA PRO A 189 0.89 -16.61 -42.38
C PRO A 189 1.35 -16.55 -40.92
N PHE A 190 1.60 -15.33 -40.44
CA PHE A 190 1.81 -15.11 -39.02
C PHE A 190 0.49 -15.23 -38.26
N LYS A 191 0.54 -15.87 -37.10
CA LYS A 191 -0.56 -15.96 -36.15
C LYS A 191 -0.51 -14.73 -35.26
N LEU A 192 -1.48 -13.82 -35.39
CA LEU A 192 -1.57 -12.60 -34.61
C LEU A 192 -2.77 -12.67 -33.67
N GLU A 193 -2.54 -12.35 -32.40
CA GLU A 193 -3.55 -12.17 -31.37
C GLU A 193 -3.58 -10.69 -30.94
N GLU A 194 -4.74 -10.06 -31.05
CA GLU A 194 -4.94 -8.70 -30.56
C GLU A 194 -5.17 -8.72 -29.04
N LEU A 195 -4.38 -7.95 -28.29
CA LEU A 195 -4.52 -7.78 -26.85
C LEU A 195 -5.14 -6.43 -26.46
N HIS A 196 -5.01 -5.41 -27.31
CA HIS A 196 -5.57 -4.07 -27.09
C HIS A 196 -5.71 -3.36 -28.45
N LEU A 197 -6.77 -2.57 -28.63
CA LEU A 197 -7.04 -1.90 -29.91
C LEU A 197 -6.41 -0.51 -29.98
N GLU A 198 -6.43 0.27 -28.89
CA GLU A 198 -5.94 1.65 -28.88
C GLU A 198 -5.31 2.05 -27.54
N PRO A 199 -3.97 2.07 -27.42
CA PRO A 199 -3.00 1.79 -28.48
C PRO A 199 -2.98 0.29 -28.88
N PRO A 200 -2.67 -0.04 -30.14
CA PRO A 200 -2.66 -1.42 -30.60
C PRO A 200 -1.55 -2.21 -29.90
N VAL A 201 -1.95 -3.25 -29.15
CA VAL A 201 -1.04 -4.24 -28.56
C VAL A 201 -1.39 -5.58 -29.17
N VAL A 202 -0.40 -6.21 -29.81
CA VAL A 202 -0.57 -7.51 -30.49
C VAL A 202 0.53 -8.48 -30.09
N ILE A 203 0.19 -9.77 -30.02
CA ILE A 203 1.15 -10.86 -29.87
C ILE A 203 1.22 -11.64 -31.17
N PHE A 204 2.44 -11.88 -31.64
CA PHE A 204 2.69 -12.83 -32.70
C PHE A 204 3.09 -14.18 -32.10
N HIS A 205 2.36 -15.23 -32.45
CA HIS A 205 2.61 -16.59 -32.01
C HIS A 205 3.52 -17.33 -32.98
N ASP A 206 4.36 -18.22 -32.44
CA ASP A 206 5.23 -19.12 -33.19
C ASP A 206 6.17 -18.43 -34.20
N VAL A 207 6.61 -17.20 -33.90
CA VAL A 207 7.55 -16.45 -34.75
C VAL A 207 8.93 -17.08 -34.77
N VAL A 208 9.35 -17.65 -33.63
CA VAL A 208 10.67 -18.23 -33.41
C VAL A 208 10.47 -19.68 -33.00
N SER A 209 11.17 -20.59 -33.65
CA SER A 209 11.13 -22.01 -33.31
C SER A 209 11.83 -22.32 -31.98
N ASP A 210 11.45 -23.41 -31.33
CA ASP A 210 12.09 -23.84 -30.06
C ASP A 210 13.62 -24.00 -30.17
N ASN A 211 14.11 -24.43 -31.33
CA ASN A 211 15.55 -24.56 -31.59
C ASN A 211 16.27 -23.21 -31.67
N GLU A 212 15.66 -22.22 -32.33
CA GLU A 212 16.18 -20.85 -32.39
C GLU A 212 16.13 -20.20 -31.00
N ILE A 213 15.04 -20.40 -30.24
CA ILE A 213 14.93 -19.97 -28.84
C ILE A 213 16.08 -20.55 -28.01
N ALA A 214 16.34 -21.86 -28.13
CA ALA A 214 17.42 -22.52 -27.42
C ALA A 214 18.81 -21.98 -27.82
N HIS A 215 19.01 -21.71 -29.12
CA HIS A 215 20.23 -21.09 -29.63
C HIS A 215 20.44 -19.69 -29.03
N PHE A 216 19.42 -18.83 -29.09
CA PHE A 216 19.49 -17.46 -28.55
C PHE A 216 19.75 -17.45 -27.05
N ARG A 217 19.10 -18.35 -26.29
CA ARG A 217 19.39 -18.52 -24.86
C ARG A 217 20.86 -18.85 -24.64
N LYS A 218 21.43 -19.79 -25.41
CA LYS A 218 22.83 -20.18 -25.28
C LYS A 218 23.81 -19.05 -25.61
N THR A 219 23.51 -18.21 -26.59
CA THR A 219 24.37 -17.09 -26.99
C THR A 219 24.21 -15.83 -26.15
N ALA A 220 23.05 -15.64 -25.49
CA ALA A 220 22.75 -14.46 -24.69
C ALA A 220 23.36 -14.51 -23.28
N PHE A 221 23.67 -15.70 -22.74
CA PHE A 221 24.45 -15.78 -21.51
C PHE A 221 25.89 -15.36 -21.81
N PRO A 222 26.44 -14.36 -21.07
CA PRO A 222 27.84 -14.02 -21.18
C PRO A 222 28.69 -15.23 -20.78
N LEU A 223 29.77 -15.45 -21.53
CA LEU A 223 30.78 -16.49 -21.26
C LEU A 223 31.38 -16.38 -19.86
#